data_AF-A0A7C5YNU2-F1
#
_entry.id   AF-A0A7C5YNU2-F1
#
_cell.length_a   1.000
_cell.length_b   1.000
_cell.length_c   1.000
_cell.angle_alpha   90.00
_cell.angle_beta   90.00
_cell.angle_gamma   90.00
#
_symmetry.space_group_name_H-M   'P 1'
#
loop_
_entity.id
_entity.type
_entity.pdbx_description
1 polymer ?
#
loop_
_entity_poly.entity_id
_entity_poly.type
_entity_poly.pdbx_seq_one_letter_code
_entity_poly.pdbx_strand_id
1 'polypeptide(L)' 'MPTSERVLITGGAGFIGSHLVDALLGRGYAVRVYDSLEPQVHGGLREEGKWPAYL' A
#
# COMPACT_ATOMS: atom_id res chain seq x y z
N MET A 1 -5.96 15.81 20.68
CA MET A 1 -6.35 14.88 19.60
C MET A 1 -5.63 13.57 19.89
N PRO A 2 -6.32 12.45 20.17
CA PRO A 2 -5.63 11.17 20.23
C PRO A 2 -4.96 10.95 18.87
N THR A 3 -3.64 10.77 18.87
CA THR A 3 -2.88 10.50 17.66
C THR A 3 -3.27 9.11 17.20
N SER A 4 -4.11 8.97 16.16
CA SER A 4 -4.28 7.70 15.48
C SER A 4 -2.89 7.11 15.22
N GLU A 5 -2.63 5.91 15.74
CA GLU A 5 -1.32 5.27 15.60
C GLU A 5 -0.97 5.19 14.11
N ARG A 6 0.24 5.66 13.76
CA ARG A 6 0.71 5.69 12.37
C ARG A 6 1.47 4.42 12.06
N VAL A 7 1.12 3.76 10.97
CA VAL A 7 1.74 2.52 10.50
C VAL A 7 2.39 2.74 9.13
N LEU A 8 3.67 2.37 9.00
CA LEU A 8 4.34 2.25 7.71
C LEU A 8 4.29 0.81 7.24
N ILE A 9 3.81 0.59 6.02
CA ILE A 9 3.76 -0.73 5.39
C ILE A 9 4.68 -0.73 4.18
N THR A 10 5.64 -1.65 4.17
CA THR A 10 6.47 -1.92 3.00
C THR A 10 5.80 -2.99 2.13
N GLY A 11 5.81 -2.83 0.81
CA GLY A 11 5.11 -3.75 -0.10
C GLY A 11 3.57 -3.65 -0.02
N GLY A 12 3.05 -2.50 0.44
CA GLY A 12 1.62 -2.31 0.71
C GLY A 12 0.72 -2.26 -0.53
N ALA A 13 1.27 -2.16 -1.74
CA ALA A 13 0.50 -2.27 -2.97
C ALA A 13 0.42 -3.73 -3.46
N GLY A 14 1.24 -4.65 -2.95
CA GLY A 14 1.19 -6.07 -3.30
C GLY A 14 -0.04 -6.79 -2.73
N PHE A 15 -0.23 -8.06 -3.11
CA PHE A 15 -1.43 -8.85 -2.76
C PHE A 15 -1.76 -8.87 -1.27
N ILE A 16 -0.82 -9.23 -0.40
CA ILE A 16 -1.06 -9.26 1.06
C ILE A 16 -1.07 -7.85 1.64
N GLY A 17 -0.18 -7.00 1.14
CA GLY A 17 0.00 -5.63 1.62
C GLY A 17 -1.28 -4.80 1.50
N SER A 18 -1.98 -4.89 0.37
CA SER A 18 -3.21 -4.13 0.12
C SER A 18 -4.33 -4.53 1.09
N HIS A 19 -4.51 -5.83 1.34
CA HIS A 19 -5.49 -6.31 2.31
C HIS A 19 -5.15 -5.87 3.74
N LEU A 20 -3.86 -5.80 4.09
CA LEU A 20 -3.43 -5.29 5.40
C LEU A 20 -3.69 -3.77 5.53
N VAL A 21 -3.43 -3.00 4.47
CA VAL A 21 -3.76 -1.57 4.40
C VAL A 21 -5.25 -1.38 4.68
N ASP A 22 -6.12 -2.08 3.93
CA ASP A 22 -7.58 -1.99 4.08
C ASP A 22 -8.03 -2.34 5.50
N ALA A 23 -7.47 -3.41 6.08
CA ALA A 23 -7.80 -3.84 7.43
C ALA A 23 -7.39 -2.81 8.50
N LEU A 24 -6.23 -2.17 8.34
CA LEU A 24 -5.74 -1.14 9.28
C LEU A 24 -6.50 0.18 9.13
N LEU A 25 -6.80 0.60 7.91
CA LEU A 25 -7.66 1.76 7.65
C LEU A 25 -9.06 1.55 8.26
N GLY A 26 -9.65 0.37 8.09
CA GLY A 26 -10.93 0.01 8.69
C GLY A 26 -10.94 0.01 10.23
N ARG A 27 -9.76 -0.07 10.87
CA ARG A 27 -9.59 0.04 12.32
C ARG A 27 -9.23 1.45 12.80
N GLY A 28 -9.16 2.43 11.90
CA GLY A 28 -8.88 3.85 12.24
C GLY A 28 -7.40 4.20 12.36
N TYR A 29 -6.50 3.34 11.89
CA TYR A 29 -5.07 3.64 11.82
C TYR A 29 -4.77 4.62 10.68
N ALA A 30 -3.74 5.43 10.86
CA ALA A 30 -3.18 6.24 9.78
C ALA A 30 -2.07 5.44 9.08
N VAL A 31 -2.30 5.03 7.83
CA VAL A 31 -1.38 4.14 7.10
C VAL A 31 -0.57 4.94 6.07
N ARG A 32 0.74 4.65 5.98
CA ARG A 32 1.63 5.08 4.91
C ARG A 32 2.22 3.85 4.23
N VAL A 33 2.26 3.84 2.90
CA VAL A 33 2.79 2.72 2.12
C VAL A 33 4.11 3.12 1.44
N TYR A 34 5.07 2.20 1.43
CA TYR A 34 6.28 2.25 0.61
C TYR A 34 6.36 0.96 -0.21
N ASP A 35 6.28 1.07 -1.54
CA ASP A 35 6.28 -0.09 -2.43
C ASP A 35 7.28 0.12 -3.57
N SER A 36 7.98 -0.94 -3.96
CA SER A 36 8.94 -0.89 -5.06
C SER A 36 8.29 -0.98 -6.44
N LEU A 37 6.98 -1.28 -6.49
CA LEU A 37 6.22 -1.56 -7.70
C LEU A 37 6.93 -2.61 -8.58
N GLU A 38 7.42 -3.69 -7.95
CA GLU A 38 8.13 -4.78 -8.61
C GLU A 38 7.32 -5.35 -9.78
N PRO A 39 7.88 -5.43 -11.01
CA PRO A 39 7.14 -5.86 -12.20
C PRO A 39 6.54 -7.26 -12.09
N GLN A 40 7.21 -8.18 -11.39
CA GLN A 40 6.67 -9.52 -11.12
C GLN A 40 5.32 -9.49 -10.36
N VAL A 41 5.10 -8.44 -9.55
CA VAL A 41 3.90 -8.27 -8.72
C VAL A 41 2.88 -7.37 -9.43
N HIS A 42 3.36 -6.38 -10.17
CA HIS A 42 2.53 -5.26 -10.67
C HIS A 42 2.39 -5.21 -12.20
N GLY A 43 2.99 -6.15 -12.94
CA GLY A 43 2.77 -6.29 -14.38
C GLY A 43 3.37 -5.18 -15.24
N GLY A 44 4.51 -4.60 -14.85
CA GLY A 44 5.23 -3.61 -15.65
C GLY A 44 4.80 -2.15 -15.43
N LEU A 45 3.87 -1.90 -14.50
CA LEU A 45 3.34 -0.55 -14.21
C LEU A 45 4.46 0.47 -13.94
N ARG A 46 5.52 0.06 -13.25
CA ARG A 46 6.65 0.93 -12.93
C ARG A 46 7.40 1.38 -14.18
N GLU A 47 7.66 0.47 -15.12
CA GLU A 47 8.34 0.75 -16.38
C GLU A 47 7.49 1.61 -17.30
N GLU A 48 6.18 1.43 -17.24
CA GLU A 48 5.22 2.27 -17.96
C GLU A 48 5.00 3.65 -17.30
N GLY A 49 5.59 3.90 -16.12
CA GLY A 49 5.36 5.13 -15.35
C GLY A 49 3.92 5.27 -14.86
N LYS A 50 3.20 4.15 -14.76
CA LYS A 50 1.80 4.09 -14.33
C LYS A 50 1.70 3.69 -12.87
N TRP A 51 0.64 4.17 -12.23
CA TRP A 51 0.26 3.72 -10.90
C TRP A 51 -0.73 2.56 -10.99
N PRO A 52 -0.71 1.62 -10.02
CA PRO A 52 -1.76 0.64 -9.91
C PRO A 52 -3.12 1.32 -9.81
N ALA A 53 -4.05 0.96 -10.69
CA ALA A 53 -5.36 1.61 -10.78
C ALA A 53 -6.29 1.38 -9.57
N TYR A 54 -5.87 0.50 -8.65
CA TYR A 54 -6.57 0.17 -7.41
C TYR A 54 -6.02 0.91 -6.18
N LEU A 55 -5.01 1.76 -6.34
CA LEU A 55 -4.57 2.74 -5.35
C LEU A 55 -5.30 4.08 -5.58
#